data_AF-A0A255T8Z2-F1
#
_entry.id   AF-A0A255T8Z2-F1
#
_cell.length_a   1.000
_cell.length_b   1.000
_cell.length_c   1.000
_cell.angle_alpha   90.00
_cell.angle_beta   90.00
_cell.angle_gamma   90.00
#
_symmetry.space_group_name_H-M   'P 1'
#
loop_
_entity.id
_entity.type
_entity.pdbx_description
1 polymer ?
#
loop_
_entity_poly.entity_id
_entity_poly.type
_entity_poly.pdbx_seq_one_letter_code
_entity_poly.pdbx_strand_id
1 'polypeptide(L)'
;MDIKRPKDVIVLQHDELAFHPERYRDYSPEYFDNIDVCSLEYDLPSLRENNISFYPCDTTPSAGDTFVRSPYEHNVYVSVSALKDYVIQQKCTCLFDIARNLGAKEMRGAFAVEQVNSRKWDASAKVKCKFMECDASVKREEENKLNSKYVLESKAKGKSITYEDWQRAKKKAELYNLIADPTVKNMLNALNPLENGGNHDLTQHISFSMSTETNKSLDIAFNLYSAVGIFKLSADFHSATKYRYETVVIIDFEFPE
;
A
#
# COMPACT_ATOMS: atom_id res chain seq x y z
N MET A 1 -7.05 0.29 24.34
CA MET A 1 -7.27 0.06 22.91
C MET A 1 -8.77 -0.04 22.62
N ASP A 2 -9.25 0.50 21.50
CA ASP A 2 -10.61 0.22 21.01
C ASP A 2 -10.54 -1.01 20.08
N ILE A 3 -10.88 -2.19 20.58
CA ILE A 3 -10.82 -3.46 19.82
C ILE A 3 -11.73 -3.41 18.56
N LYS A 4 -12.79 -2.58 18.57
CA LYS A 4 -13.70 -2.44 17.42
C LYS A 4 -13.16 -1.52 16.33
N ARG A 5 -12.22 -0.64 16.68
CA ARG A 5 -11.55 0.29 15.76
C ARG A 5 -10.07 0.41 16.14
N PRO A 6 -9.28 -0.68 15.95
CA PRO A 6 -7.85 -0.63 16.21
C PRO A 6 -7.21 0.45 15.34
N LYS A 7 -6.11 1.03 15.76
CA LYS A 7 -5.40 2.12 15.07
C LYS A 7 -4.77 1.67 13.75
N ASP A 8 -4.10 2.59 13.05
CA ASP A 8 -3.55 2.33 11.72
C ASP A 8 -2.42 1.29 11.72
N VAL A 9 -1.71 1.11 12.84
CA VAL A 9 -0.66 0.10 13.01
C VAL A 9 -0.92 -0.70 14.27
N ILE A 10 -0.71 -2.01 14.21
CA ILE A 10 -0.74 -2.94 15.33
C ILE A 10 0.66 -3.56 15.46
N VAL A 11 1.23 -3.54 16.65
CA VAL A 11 2.39 -4.36 17.00
C VAL A 11 1.99 -5.38 18.04
N LEU A 12 2.29 -6.65 17.80
CA LEU A 12 2.01 -7.73 18.75
C LEU A 12 3.18 -7.87 19.72
N GLN A 13 2.87 -7.91 21.01
CA GLN A 13 3.84 -8.14 22.09
C GLN A 13 3.27 -9.17 23.08
N HIS A 14 4.14 -9.72 23.92
CA HIS A 14 3.66 -10.48 25.08
C HIS A 14 2.91 -9.57 26.05
N ASP A 15 1.92 -10.13 26.74
CA ASP A 15 1.00 -9.42 27.63
C ASP A 15 1.67 -8.42 28.58
N GLU A 16 2.77 -8.82 29.23
CA GLU A 16 3.50 -7.96 30.18
C GLU A 16 3.98 -6.64 29.56
N LEU A 17 4.35 -6.65 28.27
CA LEU A 17 4.79 -5.47 27.53
C LEU A 17 3.61 -4.68 26.96
N ALA A 18 2.53 -5.36 26.58
CA ALA A 18 1.35 -4.72 25.99
C ALA A 18 0.48 -3.99 27.03
N PHE A 19 0.39 -4.51 28.27
CA PHE A 19 -0.54 -4.01 29.28
C PHE A 19 -0.15 -2.64 29.88
N HIS A 20 1.15 -2.34 29.99
CA HIS A 20 1.65 -1.06 30.53
C HIS A 20 3.03 -0.61 29.96
N PRO A 21 3.11 -0.29 28.67
CA PRO A 21 4.36 0.14 28.05
C PRO A 21 4.89 1.46 28.61
N GLU A 22 4.04 2.31 29.19
CA GLU A 22 4.42 3.58 29.81
C GLU A 22 5.27 3.46 31.09
N ARG A 23 5.39 2.25 31.64
CA ARG A 23 6.29 1.99 32.78
C ARG A 23 7.76 2.08 32.38
N TYR A 24 8.05 1.96 31.09
CA TYR A 24 9.41 2.06 30.57
C TYR A 24 9.76 3.51 30.30
N ARG A 25 10.91 3.97 30.83
CA ARG A 25 11.37 5.36 30.73
C ARG A 25 11.47 5.87 29.28
N ASP A 26 11.84 4.97 28.38
CA ASP A 26 12.06 5.29 26.96
C ASP A 26 10.75 5.26 26.15
N TYR A 27 9.62 4.93 26.78
CA TYR A 27 8.32 4.97 26.15
C TYR A 27 7.78 6.41 26.12
N SER A 28 7.51 6.89 24.91
CA SER A 28 6.96 8.22 24.66
C SER A 28 5.61 8.08 23.97
N PRO A 29 4.48 8.28 24.69
CA PRO A 29 3.15 8.03 24.18
C PRO A 29 2.82 8.75 22.87
N GLU A 30 3.42 9.92 22.61
CA GLU A 30 3.15 10.71 21.40
C GLU A 30 3.55 9.98 20.10
N TYR A 31 4.44 8.98 20.15
CA TYR A 31 4.79 8.18 18.96
C TYR A 31 3.79 7.06 18.66
N PHE A 32 2.85 6.83 19.57
CA PHE A 32 1.89 5.73 19.52
C PHE A 32 0.46 6.19 19.26
N ASP A 33 0.25 7.46 18.87
CA ASP A 33 -1.08 7.99 18.58
C ASP A 33 -1.84 7.16 17.51
N ASN A 34 -1.11 6.64 16.51
CA ASN A 34 -1.64 5.79 15.43
C ASN A 34 -1.17 4.33 15.52
N ILE A 35 -0.66 3.91 16.68
CA ILE A 35 -0.14 2.56 16.92
C ILE A 35 -0.83 1.95 18.14
N ASP A 36 -1.36 0.75 17.99
CA ASP A 36 -1.77 -0.09 19.12
C ASP A 36 -0.68 -1.13 19.41
N VAL A 37 -0.31 -1.22 20.68
CA VAL A 37 0.52 -2.30 21.22
C VAL A 37 -0.45 -3.34 21.77
N CYS A 38 -0.50 -4.50 21.14
CA CYS A 38 -1.50 -5.53 21.42
C CYS A 38 -0.86 -6.76 22.06
N SER A 39 -1.53 -7.27 23.09
CA SER A 39 -1.21 -8.55 23.73
C SER A 39 -1.52 -9.70 22.79
N LEU A 40 -0.51 -10.54 22.50
CA LEU A 40 -0.69 -11.75 21.71
C LEU A 40 -1.68 -12.71 22.39
N GLU A 41 -1.70 -12.72 23.72
CA GLU A 41 -2.46 -13.63 24.55
C GLU A 41 -3.93 -13.20 24.72
N TYR A 42 -4.20 -11.89 24.83
CA TYR A 42 -5.55 -11.39 25.15
C TYR A 42 -6.19 -10.53 24.05
N ASP A 43 -5.41 -9.70 23.35
CA ASP A 43 -5.94 -8.78 22.35
C ASP A 43 -6.10 -9.46 20.99
N LEU A 44 -5.14 -10.29 20.57
CA LEU A 44 -5.21 -10.98 19.27
C LEU A 44 -6.48 -11.86 19.12
N PRO A 45 -6.88 -12.68 20.11
CA PRO A 45 -8.16 -13.40 20.04
C PRO A 45 -9.35 -12.45 19.90
N SER A 46 -9.36 -11.36 20.69
CA SER A 46 -10.44 -10.36 20.66
C SER A 46 -10.53 -9.63 19.32
N LEU A 47 -9.40 -9.32 18.68
CA LEU A 47 -9.36 -8.73 17.34
C LEU A 47 -9.99 -9.67 16.30
N ARG A 48 -9.66 -10.96 16.36
CA ARG A 48 -10.23 -11.98 15.46
C ARG A 48 -11.74 -12.15 15.67
N GLU A 49 -12.21 -12.15 16.92
CA GLU A 49 -13.64 -12.18 17.25
C GLU A 49 -14.40 -10.96 16.70
N ASN A 50 -13.72 -9.83 16.53
CA ASN A 50 -14.26 -8.61 15.92
C ASN A 50 -14.09 -8.56 14.39
N ASN A 51 -13.88 -9.71 13.74
CA ASN A 51 -13.69 -9.86 12.28
C ASN A 51 -12.46 -9.12 11.71
N ILE A 52 -11.44 -8.86 12.54
CA ILE A 52 -10.15 -8.36 12.04
C ILE A 52 -9.36 -9.53 11.45
N SER A 53 -8.97 -9.39 10.19
CA SER A 53 -8.19 -10.37 9.44
C SER A 53 -6.74 -9.90 9.26
N PHE A 54 -5.80 -10.83 9.28
CA PHE A 54 -4.37 -10.56 9.11
C PHE A 54 -3.85 -11.16 7.80
N TYR A 55 -3.18 -10.37 6.98
CA TYR A 55 -2.60 -10.79 5.71
C TYR A 55 -1.06 -10.87 5.80
N PRO A 56 -0.43 -11.93 5.30
CA PRO A 56 -1.06 -13.08 4.63
C PRO A 56 -1.66 -14.08 5.64
N CYS A 57 -2.81 -14.67 5.30
CA CYS A 57 -3.63 -15.48 6.23
C CYS A 57 -3.01 -16.81 6.64
N ASP A 58 -1.96 -17.26 5.95
CA ASP A 58 -1.23 -18.50 6.19
C ASP A 58 -0.18 -18.36 7.31
N THR A 59 0.10 -17.14 7.76
CA THR A 59 1.04 -16.88 8.84
C THR A 59 0.33 -16.77 10.19
N THR A 60 0.79 -17.53 11.18
CA THR A 60 0.32 -17.35 12.56
C THR A 60 1.06 -16.16 13.16
N PRO A 61 0.35 -15.09 13.56
CA PRO A 61 1.00 -13.92 14.16
C PRO A 61 1.76 -14.29 15.43
N SER A 62 2.90 -13.63 15.62
CA SER A 62 3.85 -13.90 16.69
C SER A 62 4.30 -12.61 17.37
N ALA A 63 4.90 -12.74 18.55
CA ALA A 63 5.41 -11.58 19.29
C ALA A 63 6.52 -10.87 18.50
N GLY A 64 6.30 -9.58 18.26
CA GLY A 64 7.14 -8.67 17.48
C GLY A 64 6.72 -8.49 16.03
N ASP A 65 5.64 -9.16 15.60
CA ASP A 65 5.04 -8.89 14.30
C ASP A 65 4.30 -7.56 14.31
N THR A 66 4.50 -6.81 13.22
CA THR A 66 3.85 -5.51 13.00
C THR A 66 2.94 -5.63 11.79
N PHE A 67 1.71 -5.18 11.95
CA PHE A 67 0.72 -5.12 10.89
C PHE A 67 0.21 -3.70 10.71
N VAL A 68 -0.10 -3.33 9.48
CA VAL A 68 -0.68 -2.03 9.15
C VAL A 68 -2.07 -2.21 8.57
N ARG A 69 -2.98 -1.29 8.84
CA ARG A 69 -4.32 -1.34 8.26
C ARG A 69 -4.22 -1.27 6.73
N SER A 70 -4.97 -2.15 6.06
CA SER A 70 -5.10 -2.12 4.61
C SER A 70 -5.69 -0.77 4.16
N PRO A 71 -5.11 -0.12 3.14
CA PRO A 71 -5.67 1.11 2.58
C PRO A 71 -6.93 0.84 1.73
N TYR A 72 -7.23 -0.42 1.40
CA TYR A 72 -8.30 -0.78 0.45
C TYR A 72 -9.40 -1.66 1.08
N GLU A 73 -9.04 -2.55 1.99
CA GLU A 73 -9.98 -3.51 2.59
C GLU A 73 -10.27 -3.15 4.05
N HIS A 74 -11.54 -3.01 4.38
CA HIS A 74 -11.95 -2.78 5.75
C HIS A 74 -11.66 -4.02 6.60
N ASN A 75 -11.21 -3.81 7.84
CA ASN A 75 -10.87 -4.87 8.80
C ASN A 75 -9.72 -5.80 8.41
N VAL A 76 -8.92 -5.46 7.40
CA VAL A 76 -7.72 -6.22 7.04
C VAL A 76 -6.48 -5.48 7.53
N TYR A 77 -5.59 -6.21 8.20
CA TYR A 77 -4.28 -5.76 8.64
C TYR A 77 -3.20 -6.54 7.91
N VAL A 78 -2.36 -5.83 7.16
CA VAL A 78 -1.33 -6.38 6.29
C VAL A 78 0.00 -6.35 7.02
N SER A 79 0.71 -7.48 7.07
CA SER A 79 2.07 -7.54 7.61
C SER A 79 2.95 -6.50 6.93
N VAL A 80 3.78 -5.81 7.72
CA VAL A 80 4.71 -4.79 7.19
C VAL A 80 5.61 -5.33 6.08
N SER A 81 6.02 -6.60 6.13
CA SER A 81 6.86 -7.22 5.10
C SER A 81 6.11 -7.50 3.80
N ALA A 82 4.80 -7.72 3.86
CA ALA A 82 3.95 -7.99 2.70
C ALA A 82 3.30 -6.72 2.12
N LEU A 83 3.29 -5.61 2.85
CA LEU A 83 2.54 -4.40 2.53
C LEU A 83 2.81 -3.85 1.13
N LYS A 84 4.07 -3.71 0.75
CA LYS A 84 4.45 -3.13 -0.56
C LYS A 84 3.86 -3.94 -1.70
N ASP A 85 4.02 -5.25 -1.63
CA ASP A 85 3.52 -6.17 -2.66
C ASP A 85 1.98 -6.18 -2.70
N TYR A 86 1.34 -6.20 -1.53
CA TYR A 86 -0.11 -6.11 -1.41
C TYR A 86 -0.65 -4.84 -2.09
N VAL A 87 -0.06 -3.67 -1.81
CA VAL A 87 -0.50 -2.39 -2.40
C VAL A 87 -0.30 -2.38 -3.91
N ILE A 88 0.86 -2.82 -4.39
CA ILE A 88 1.16 -2.90 -5.84
C ILE A 88 0.14 -3.80 -6.54
N GLN A 89 -0.09 -5.00 -6.02
CA GLN A 89 -1.02 -5.96 -6.62
C GLN A 89 -2.45 -5.41 -6.67
N GLN A 90 -2.91 -4.79 -5.58
CA GLN A 90 -4.25 -4.21 -5.49
C GLN A 90 -4.44 -3.06 -6.50
N LYS A 91 -3.46 -2.15 -6.61
CA LYS A 91 -3.50 -1.07 -7.60
C LYS A 91 -3.45 -1.57 -9.04
N CYS A 92 -2.51 -2.47 -9.38
CA CYS A 92 -2.43 -3.03 -10.72
C CYS A 92 -3.72 -3.74 -11.13
N THR A 93 -4.30 -4.53 -10.22
CA THR A 93 -5.59 -5.21 -10.46
C THR A 93 -6.70 -4.19 -10.74
N CYS A 94 -6.77 -3.13 -9.94
CA CYS A 94 -7.75 -2.06 -10.14
C CYS A 94 -7.57 -1.36 -11.51
N LEU A 95 -6.34 -1.00 -11.87
CA LEU A 95 -6.03 -0.35 -13.15
C LEU A 95 -6.40 -1.22 -14.35
N PHE A 96 -6.05 -2.51 -14.31
CA PHE A 96 -6.43 -3.46 -15.36
C PHE A 96 -7.93 -3.66 -15.46
N ASP A 97 -8.63 -3.69 -14.33
CA ASP A 97 -10.08 -3.77 -14.33
C ASP A 97 -10.76 -2.52 -14.87
N ILE A 98 -10.24 -1.33 -14.56
CA ILE A 98 -10.71 -0.07 -15.13
C ILE A 98 -10.54 -0.11 -16.64
N ALA A 99 -9.33 -0.39 -17.13
CA ALA A 99 -9.04 -0.41 -18.56
C ALA A 99 -9.85 -1.47 -19.32
N ARG A 100 -10.01 -2.67 -18.76
CA ARG A 100 -10.86 -3.73 -19.35
C ARG A 100 -12.33 -3.33 -19.41
N ASN A 101 -12.85 -2.68 -18.37
CA ASN A 101 -14.22 -2.16 -18.41
C ASN A 101 -14.38 -1.10 -19.49
N LEU A 102 -13.36 -0.26 -19.68
CA LEU A 102 -13.27 0.72 -20.75
C LEU A 102 -12.87 0.10 -22.10
N GLY A 103 -12.90 -1.22 -22.26
CA GLY A 103 -12.77 -1.88 -23.57
C GLY A 103 -11.34 -1.98 -24.12
N ALA A 104 -10.29 -1.74 -23.31
CA ALA A 104 -8.90 -1.88 -23.74
C ALA A 104 -8.62 -3.25 -24.38
N LYS A 105 -7.97 -3.25 -25.54
CA LYS A 105 -7.56 -4.46 -26.27
C LYS A 105 -6.16 -4.91 -25.85
N GLU A 106 -5.27 -3.98 -25.55
CA GLU A 106 -3.90 -4.25 -25.13
C GLU A 106 -3.51 -3.34 -23.97
N MET A 107 -2.75 -3.91 -23.04
CA MET A 107 -2.17 -3.19 -21.91
C MET A 107 -0.74 -3.67 -21.76
N ARG A 108 0.21 -2.75 -21.71
CA ARG A 108 1.62 -3.04 -21.45
C ARG A 108 2.19 -2.00 -20.50
N GLY A 109 2.89 -2.44 -19.46
CA GLY A 109 3.51 -1.51 -18.54
C GLY A 109 4.81 -2.01 -17.94
N ALA A 110 5.49 -1.08 -17.29
CA ALA A 110 6.71 -1.32 -16.53
C ALA A 110 6.74 -0.42 -15.29
N PHE A 111 7.39 -0.90 -14.25
CA PHE A 111 7.69 -0.12 -13.06
C PHE A 111 8.96 0.69 -13.28
N ALA A 112 8.95 1.93 -12.77
CA ALA A 112 10.14 2.75 -12.62
C ALA A 112 10.26 3.18 -11.16
N VAL A 113 11.46 3.08 -10.61
CA VAL A 113 11.75 3.57 -9.25
C VAL A 113 12.37 4.95 -9.38
N GLU A 114 11.62 6.01 -9.11
CA GLU A 114 12.08 7.38 -9.30
C GLU A 114 13.13 7.75 -8.24
N GLN A 115 12.86 7.42 -6.97
CA GLN A 115 13.71 7.78 -5.85
C GLN A 115 13.71 6.67 -4.78
N VAL A 116 14.83 6.53 -4.06
CA VAL A 116 14.92 5.69 -2.86
C VAL A 116 15.63 6.46 -1.75
N ASN A 117 14.97 6.55 -0.59
CA ASN A 117 15.50 7.18 0.60
C ASN A 117 15.56 6.18 1.75
N SER A 118 16.66 6.13 2.48
CA SER A 118 16.73 5.36 3.73
C SER A 118 16.15 6.16 4.89
N ARG A 119 15.41 5.49 5.76
CA ARG A 119 14.91 6.05 7.02
C ARG A 119 15.96 5.87 8.12
N LYS A 120 16.22 6.94 8.87
CA LYS A 120 17.07 6.89 10.07
C LYS A 120 16.34 7.54 11.24
N TRP A 121 16.30 6.81 12.36
CA TRP A 121 15.82 7.35 13.62
C TRP A 121 16.86 8.31 14.19
N ASP A 122 16.44 9.53 14.53
CA ASP A 122 17.27 10.53 15.17
C ASP A 122 16.56 11.09 16.41
N ALA A 123 17.00 10.66 17.58
CA ALA A 123 16.46 11.09 18.86
C ALA A 123 16.78 12.56 19.20
N SER A 124 17.73 13.20 18.51
CA SER A 124 18.21 14.56 18.78
C SER A 124 17.44 15.65 18.02
N ALA A 125 16.67 15.29 17.00
CA ALA A 125 15.95 16.23 16.14
C ALA A 125 14.48 16.42 16.58
N LYS A 126 13.92 17.62 16.33
CA LYS A 126 12.47 17.88 16.52
C LYS A 126 11.58 17.07 15.56
N VAL A 127 12.15 16.62 14.44
CA VAL A 127 11.55 15.66 13.49
C VAL A 127 12.46 14.42 13.49
N LYS A 128 11.99 13.32 14.08
CA LYS A 128 12.84 12.19 14.49
C LYS A 128 13.10 11.13 13.41
N CYS A 129 12.55 11.29 12.20
CA CYS A 129 12.92 10.49 11.04
C CYS A 129 13.69 11.35 10.04
N LYS A 130 14.95 11.02 9.80
CA LYS A 130 15.78 11.61 8.74
C LYS A 130 15.77 10.71 7.51
N PHE A 131 15.65 11.33 6.34
CA PHE A 131 15.77 10.66 5.05
C PHE A 131 17.15 10.91 4.46
N MET A 132 17.80 9.85 3.99
CA MET A 132 19.05 9.95 3.25
C MET A 132 18.89 9.29 1.89
N GLU A 133 19.20 10.03 0.83
CA GLU A 133 19.18 9.51 -0.54
C GLU A 133 20.12 8.30 -0.65
N CYS A 134 19.64 7.22 -1.27
CA CYS A 134 20.39 6.00 -1.46
C CYS A 134 21.11 6.00 -2.80
N ASP A 135 22.14 5.16 -2.91
CA ASP A 135 22.86 4.97 -4.15
C ASP A 135 21.95 4.45 -5.29
N ALA A 136 22.31 4.82 -6.52
CA ALA A 136 21.60 4.39 -7.73
C ALA A 136 21.52 2.85 -7.89
N SER A 137 22.39 2.09 -7.23
CA SER A 137 22.36 0.62 -7.22
C SER A 137 21.10 0.07 -6.55
N VAL A 138 20.70 0.62 -5.41
CA VAL A 138 19.50 0.18 -4.65
C VAL A 138 18.24 0.47 -5.46
N LYS A 139 18.20 1.63 -6.13
CA LYS A 139 17.13 1.99 -7.06
C LYS A 139 16.98 0.98 -8.20
N ARG A 140 18.09 0.65 -8.87
CA ARG A 140 18.09 -0.31 -9.99
C ARG A 140 17.72 -1.72 -9.55
N GLU A 141 18.21 -2.16 -8.39
CA GLU A 141 17.89 -3.48 -7.84
C GLU A 141 16.38 -3.62 -7.59
N GLU A 142 15.77 -2.62 -6.95
CA GLU A 142 14.33 -2.62 -6.70
C GLU A 142 13.52 -2.55 -8.00
N GLU A 143 13.90 -1.71 -8.96
CA GLU A 143 13.23 -1.63 -10.26
C GLU A 143 13.26 -2.96 -11.02
N ASN A 144 14.42 -3.63 -11.06
CA ASN A 144 14.58 -4.94 -11.66
C ASN A 144 13.73 -6.00 -10.93
N LYS A 145 13.69 -5.95 -9.60
CA LYS A 145 12.88 -6.85 -8.78
C LYS A 145 11.39 -6.69 -9.09
N LEU A 146 10.90 -5.46 -9.20
CA LEU A 146 9.49 -5.21 -9.51
C LEU A 146 9.13 -5.69 -10.92
N ASN A 147 9.92 -5.32 -11.93
CA ASN A 147 9.66 -5.70 -13.33
C ASN A 147 9.84 -7.20 -13.60
N SER A 148 10.66 -7.91 -12.82
CA SER A 148 10.77 -9.37 -12.91
C SER A 148 9.65 -10.11 -12.19
N LYS A 149 9.15 -9.56 -11.08
CA LYS A 149 8.08 -10.16 -10.28
C LYS A 149 6.69 -9.96 -10.89
N TYR A 150 6.43 -8.78 -11.44
CA TYR A 150 5.12 -8.40 -11.94
C TYR A 150 5.15 -8.28 -13.46
N VAL A 151 4.43 -9.17 -14.14
CA VAL A 151 4.21 -9.08 -15.58
C VAL A 151 2.97 -8.20 -15.81
N LEU A 152 3.19 -7.00 -16.36
CA LEU A 152 2.13 -6.06 -16.69
C LEU A 152 1.83 -6.10 -18.19
N GLU A 153 1.35 -7.24 -18.67
CA GLU A 153 0.93 -7.41 -20.06
C GLU A 153 -0.41 -8.14 -20.11
N SER A 154 -1.34 -7.63 -20.91
CA SER A 154 -2.64 -8.27 -21.14
C SER A 154 -3.14 -7.96 -22.53
N LYS A 155 -3.69 -8.98 -23.19
CA LYS A 155 -4.36 -8.86 -24.48
C LYS A 155 -5.77 -9.41 -24.37
N ALA A 156 -6.74 -8.65 -24.83
CA ALA A 156 -8.15 -9.00 -24.83
C ALA A 156 -8.76 -8.68 -26.19
N LYS A 157 -9.91 -9.32 -26.49
CA LYS A 157 -10.76 -8.82 -27.57
C LYS A 157 -11.35 -7.50 -27.10
N GLY A 158 -10.93 -6.41 -27.74
CA GLY A 158 -11.53 -5.09 -27.50
C GLY A 158 -13.04 -5.15 -27.66
N LYS A 159 -13.76 -4.29 -26.93
CA LYS A 159 -15.22 -4.24 -26.96
C LYS A 159 -15.70 -2.80 -26.99
N SER A 160 -16.86 -2.57 -27.61
CA SER A 160 -17.59 -1.32 -27.46
C SER A 160 -18.02 -1.15 -25.99
N ILE A 161 -17.92 0.08 -25.50
CA ILE A 161 -18.15 0.41 -24.09
C ILE A 161 -19.62 0.79 -23.91
N THR A 162 -20.33 0.10 -23.01
CA THR A 162 -21.66 0.55 -22.60
C THR A 162 -21.55 1.60 -21.49
N TYR A 163 -22.64 2.33 -21.23
CA TYR A 163 -22.67 3.25 -20.10
C TYR A 163 -22.51 2.52 -18.75
N GLU A 164 -23.02 1.29 -18.61
CA GLU A 164 -22.79 0.50 -17.39
C GLU A 164 -21.32 0.11 -17.20
N ASP A 165 -20.63 -0.21 -18.30
CA ASP A 165 -19.18 -0.48 -18.29
C ASP A 165 -18.39 0.72 -17.79
N TRP A 166 -18.68 1.91 -18.32
CA TRP A 166 -18.08 3.16 -17.89
C TRP A 166 -18.35 3.46 -16.41
N GLN A 167 -19.59 3.28 -15.94
CA GLN A 167 -19.96 3.44 -14.53
C GLN A 167 -19.19 2.48 -13.61
N ARG A 168 -18.99 1.22 -14.04
CA ARG A 168 -18.17 0.26 -13.28
C ARG A 168 -16.72 0.71 -13.18
N ALA A 169 -16.13 1.20 -14.27
CA ALA A 169 -14.78 1.74 -14.27
C ALA A 169 -14.65 2.94 -13.32
N LYS A 170 -15.59 3.90 -13.39
CA LYS A 170 -15.63 5.07 -12.50
C LYS A 170 -15.71 4.67 -11.02
N LYS A 171 -16.62 3.76 -10.66
CA LYS A 171 -16.76 3.28 -9.28
C LYS A 171 -15.49 2.62 -8.74
N LYS A 172 -14.75 1.90 -9.60
CA LYS A 172 -13.44 1.33 -9.22
C LYS A 172 -12.39 2.42 -9.01
N ALA A 173 -12.35 3.41 -9.90
CA ALA A 173 -11.45 4.55 -9.73
C ALA A 173 -11.72 5.31 -8.43
N GLU A 174 -12.99 5.49 -8.04
CA GLU A 174 -13.37 6.10 -6.76
C GLU A 174 -12.93 5.27 -5.56
N LEU A 175 -13.18 3.95 -5.57
CA LEU A 175 -12.82 3.05 -4.46
C LEU A 175 -11.32 3.07 -4.13
N TYR A 176 -10.47 3.23 -5.13
CA TYR A 176 -9.02 3.26 -4.98
C TYR A 176 -8.45 4.69 -4.94
N ASN A 177 -9.30 5.71 -4.79
CA ASN A 177 -8.93 7.13 -4.81
C ASN A 177 -8.17 7.57 -6.07
N LEU A 178 -8.36 6.86 -7.18
CA LEU A 178 -7.77 7.15 -8.48
C LEU A 178 -8.58 8.17 -9.27
N ILE A 179 -9.82 8.47 -8.87
CA ILE A 179 -10.70 9.42 -9.58
C ILE A 179 -10.15 10.86 -9.63
N ALA A 180 -9.30 11.21 -8.66
CA ALA A 180 -8.62 12.51 -8.61
C ALA A 180 -7.34 12.55 -9.46
N ASP A 181 -6.83 11.39 -9.90
CA ASP A 181 -5.68 11.32 -10.80
C ASP A 181 -6.08 11.94 -12.16
N PRO A 182 -5.36 12.98 -12.63
CA PRO A 182 -5.69 13.65 -13.89
C PRO A 182 -5.76 12.69 -15.07
N THR A 183 -4.95 11.64 -15.08
CA THR A 183 -4.87 10.72 -16.20
C THR A 183 -6.04 9.74 -16.20
N VAL A 184 -6.42 9.20 -15.04
CA VAL A 184 -7.64 8.38 -14.92
C VAL A 184 -8.88 9.20 -15.23
N LYS A 185 -8.93 10.44 -14.75
CA LYS A 185 -10.04 11.34 -15.05
C LYS A 185 -10.15 11.61 -16.55
N ASN A 186 -9.03 11.88 -17.22
CA ASN A 186 -9.00 12.09 -18.66
C ASN A 186 -9.39 10.81 -19.42
N MET A 187 -8.92 9.65 -18.99
CA MET A 187 -9.30 8.34 -19.55
C MET A 187 -10.81 8.11 -19.45
N LEU A 188 -11.38 8.30 -18.27
CA LEU A 188 -12.82 8.15 -18.04
C LEU A 188 -13.63 9.14 -18.88
N ASN A 189 -13.21 10.40 -18.97
CA ASN A 189 -13.92 11.40 -19.76
C ASN A 189 -13.88 11.07 -21.26
N ALA A 190 -12.69 10.76 -21.80
CA ALA A 190 -12.52 10.43 -23.22
C ALA A 190 -13.37 9.23 -23.65
N LEU A 191 -13.44 8.21 -22.78
CA LEU A 191 -14.14 6.96 -23.03
C LEU A 191 -15.59 6.96 -22.50
N ASN A 192 -16.14 8.14 -22.16
CA ASN A 192 -17.53 8.27 -21.77
C ASN A 192 -18.45 8.13 -22.99
N PRO A 193 -19.27 7.07 -23.06
CA PRO A 193 -20.12 6.81 -24.23
C PRO A 193 -21.24 7.86 -24.42
N LEU A 194 -21.62 8.60 -23.37
CA LEU A 194 -22.66 9.63 -23.46
C LEU A 194 -22.15 10.97 -24.00
N GLU A 195 -20.88 11.29 -23.75
CA GLU A 195 -20.29 12.58 -24.13
C GLU A 195 -19.53 12.50 -25.45
N ASN A 196 -18.77 11.41 -25.65
CA ASN A 196 -17.81 11.30 -26.75
C ASN A 196 -18.10 10.10 -27.67
N GLY A 197 -19.26 9.46 -27.54
CA GLY A 197 -19.63 8.27 -28.32
C GLY A 197 -18.74 7.05 -28.05
N GLY A 198 -17.85 7.13 -27.06
CA GLY A 198 -16.90 6.08 -26.71
C GLY A 198 -15.64 6.04 -27.57
N ASN A 199 -15.22 7.16 -28.19
CA ASN A 199 -14.10 7.23 -29.14
C ASN A 199 -12.92 6.29 -28.78
N HIS A 200 -12.75 5.23 -29.58
CA HIS A 200 -11.89 4.09 -29.24
C HIS A 200 -10.47 4.22 -29.82
N ASP A 201 -10.25 5.14 -30.76
CA ASP A 201 -8.99 5.29 -31.49
C ASP A 201 -7.93 6.07 -30.68
N LEU A 202 -7.57 5.52 -29.53
CA LEU A 202 -6.76 6.19 -28.51
C LEU A 202 -5.73 5.23 -27.94
N THR A 203 -4.46 5.61 -28.06
CA THR A 203 -3.42 5.08 -27.18
C THR A 203 -3.29 6.04 -26.01
N GLN A 204 -3.41 5.54 -24.79
CA GLN A 204 -3.19 6.33 -23.59
C GLN A 204 -1.96 5.86 -22.85
N HIS A 205 -1.04 6.81 -22.61
CA HIS A 205 0.13 6.61 -21.77
C HIS A 205 -0.17 7.16 -20.38
N ILE A 206 -0.13 6.29 -19.36
CA ILE A 206 -0.46 6.69 -17.99
C ILE A 206 0.66 6.32 -17.02
N SER A 207 0.99 7.25 -16.13
CA SER A 207 1.89 7.02 -15.00
C SER A 207 1.13 7.10 -13.69
N PHE A 208 1.33 6.12 -12.80
CA PHE A 208 0.68 6.05 -11.49
C PHE A 208 1.67 5.86 -10.36
N SER A 209 1.52 6.63 -9.28
CA SER A 209 2.27 6.37 -8.05
C SER A 209 1.80 5.09 -7.36
N MET A 210 2.75 4.21 -7.06
CA MET A 210 2.55 2.91 -6.42
C MET A 210 3.00 2.90 -4.95
N SER A 211 3.58 4.01 -4.48
CA SER A 211 4.28 4.07 -3.20
C SER A 211 3.55 4.84 -2.10
N THR A 212 2.60 5.72 -2.43
CA THR A 212 1.99 6.66 -1.48
C THR A 212 1.43 6.01 -0.22
N GLU A 213 0.55 5.02 -0.36
CA GLU A 213 -0.12 4.34 0.74
C GLU A 213 0.86 3.52 1.56
N THR A 214 1.75 2.78 0.88
CA THR A 214 2.82 2.01 1.51
C THR A 214 3.70 2.92 2.36
N ASN A 215 4.16 4.04 1.80
CA ASN A 215 5.04 4.98 2.50
C ASN A 215 4.33 5.61 3.70
N LYS A 216 3.07 6.04 3.55
CA LYS A 216 2.30 6.59 4.68
C LYS A 216 2.21 5.59 5.84
N SER A 217 1.86 4.34 5.55
CA SER A 217 1.74 3.30 6.59
C SER A 217 3.09 2.94 7.21
N LEU A 218 4.15 2.83 6.40
CA LEU A 218 5.50 2.54 6.91
C LEU A 218 6.09 3.71 7.70
N ASP A 219 5.74 4.96 7.38
CA ASP A 219 6.17 6.12 8.16
C ASP A 219 5.53 6.12 9.55
N ILE A 220 4.26 5.72 9.67
CA ILE A 220 3.62 5.50 10.98
C ILE A 220 4.30 4.34 11.70
N ALA A 221 4.47 3.18 11.05
CA ALA A 221 5.09 2.01 11.66
C ALA A 221 6.53 2.27 12.10
N PHE A 222 7.26 3.14 11.40
CA PHE A 222 8.64 3.51 11.74
C PHE A 222 8.74 4.19 13.12
N ASN A 223 7.66 4.78 13.65
CA ASN A 223 7.65 5.34 15.00
C ASN A 223 7.87 4.29 16.10
N LEU A 224 7.68 3.00 15.81
CA LEU A 224 8.07 1.90 16.71
C LEU A 224 9.57 1.91 17.03
N TYR A 225 10.41 2.54 16.17
CA TYR A 225 11.83 2.69 16.48
C TYR A 225 12.11 3.53 17.72
N SER A 226 11.15 4.35 18.17
CA SER A 226 11.25 5.08 19.45
C SER A 226 11.40 4.16 20.66
N ALA A 227 10.89 2.92 20.56
CA ALA A 227 10.80 1.96 21.66
C ALA A 227 11.48 0.62 21.33
N VAL A 228 12.50 0.59 20.46
CA VAL A 228 13.25 -0.64 20.13
C VAL A 228 13.95 -1.30 21.33
N GLY A 229 14.20 -0.53 22.39
CA GLY A 229 14.75 -1.05 23.66
C GLY A 229 13.70 -1.71 24.56
N ILE A 230 12.41 -1.59 24.23
CA ILE A 230 11.28 -2.07 25.02
C ILE A 230 10.57 -3.20 24.25
N PHE A 231 10.25 -2.96 22.98
CA PHE A 231 9.52 -3.88 22.15
C PHE A 231 10.45 -4.77 21.35
N LYS A 232 10.11 -6.06 21.30
CA LYS A 232 10.72 -6.96 20.31
C LYS A 232 10.13 -6.61 18.96
N LEU A 233 10.96 -6.22 17.99
CA LEU A 233 10.54 -5.98 16.61
C LEU A 233 11.16 -7.05 15.72
N SER A 234 10.39 -7.58 14.77
CA SER A 234 10.87 -8.63 13.87
C SER A 234 11.94 -8.14 12.90
N ALA A 235 12.78 -9.05 12.39
CA ALA A 235 13.75 -8.72 11.35
C ALA A 235 13.05 -8.18 10.08
N ASP A 236 11.91 -8.76 9.75
CA ASP A 236 11.01 -8.34 8.68
C ASP A 236 10.58 -6.88 8.82
N PHE A 237 10.22 -6.45 10.03
CA PHE A 237 9.89 -5.05 10.31
C PHE A 237 11.08 -4.12 9.98
N HIS A 238 12.27 -4.47 10.45
CA HIS A 238 13.47 -3.67 10.22
C HIS A 238 13.81 -3.57 8.72
N SER A 239 13.68 -4.67 7.98
CA SER A 239 13.91 -4.69 6.53
C SER A 239 12.86 -3.89 5.76
N ALA A 240 11.57 -4.05 6.10
CA ALA A 240 10.47 -3.41 5.41
C ALA A 240 10.44 -1.89 5.59
N THR A 241 10.76 -1.40 6.78
CA THR A 241 10.67 0.02 7.11
C THR A 241 11.94 0.81 6.77
N LYS A 242 13.05 0.12 6.44
CA LYS A 242 14.35 0.74 6.15
C LYS A 242 14.31 1.77 5.03
N TYR A 243 13.55 1.50 3.97
CA TYR A 243 13.56 2.30 2.75
C TYR A 243 12.18 2.87 2.43
N ARG A 244 12.17 4.13 2.01
CA ARG A 244 11.06 4.81 1.38
C ARG A 244 11.34 4.81 -0.12
N TYR A 245 10.43 4.23 -0.89
CA TYR A 245 10.54 4.18 -2.35
C TYR A 245 9.56 5.16 -2.96
N GLU A 246 9.95 5.91 -3.97
CA GLU A 246 9.01 6.57 -4.88
C GLU A 246 8.98 5.75 -6.16
N THR A 247 7.90 4.98 -6.32
CA THR A 247 7.73 4.02 -7.40
C THR A 247 6.53 4.42 -8.22
N VAL A 248 6.71 4.45 -9.54
CA VAL A 248 5.63 4.65 -10.48
C VAL A 248 5.48 3.42 -11.36
N VAL A 249 4.26 3.18 -11.85
CA VAL A 249 4.01 2.26 -12.95
C VAL A 249 3.61 3.08 -14.16
N ILE A 250 4.27 2.82 -15.29
CA ILE A 250 4.00 3.43 -16.58
C ILE A 250 3.28 2.37 -17.41
N ILE A 251 2.07 2.67 -17.87
CA ILE A 251 1.22 1.74 -18.61
C ILE A 251 0.71 2.41 -19.89
N ASP A 252 0.85 1.69 -20.98
CA ASP A 252 0.28 1.99 -22.28
C ASP A 252 -1.01 1.17 -22.43
N PHE A 253 -2.11 1.87 -22.67
CA PHE A 253 -3.41 1.28 -22.98
C PHE A 253 -3.73 1.50 -24.46
N GLU A 254 -4.04 0.42 -25.15
CA GLU A 254 -4.55 0.47 -26.52
C GLU A 254 -6.03 0.09 -26.51
N PHE A 255 -6.86 0.92 -27.14
CA PHE A 255 -8.29 0.70 -27.30
C PHE A 255 -8.60 0.24 -28.74
N PRO A 256 -9.74 -0.45 -28.98
CA PRO A 256 -10.16 -0.87 -30.33
C PRO A 256 -10.35 0.32 -31.27
N GLU A 257 -10.43 0.12 -32.57
CA GLU A 257 -10.85 1.20 -33.49
C GLU A 257 -12.39 1.35 -33.49
#